data_AF-A0A926FMT8-F1
#
_entry.id   AF-A0A926FMT8-F1
#
_cell.length_a   1.000
_cell.length_b   1.000
_cell.length_c   1.000
_cell.angle_alpha   90.00
_cell.angle_beta   90.00
_cell.angle_gamma   90.00
#
_symmetry.space_group_name_H-M   'P 1'
#
loop_
_entity.id
_entity.type
_entity.pdbx_description
1 polymer ?
#
loop_
_entity_poly.entity_id
_entity_poly.type
_entity_poly.pdbx_seq_one_letter_code
_entity_poly.pdbx_strand_id
1 'polypeptide(L)'
;MREGPAGDGKTYFRARFETEPSPEWMRAYRAGILGMPAEDRDAVMRFEFQGDSVRFAAVETEVTRLRKVLERRVEAVNTILSGGRSGPVET
;
A
#
# COMPACT_ATOMS: atom_id res chain seq x y z
N MET A 1 6.91 -1.47 12.76
CA MET A 1 7.11 -2.21 14.03
C MET A 1 6.90 -3.69 13.77
N ARG A 2 7.64 -4.58 14.44
CA ARG A 2 7.45 -6.05 14.38
C ARG A 2 6.38 -6.45 15.40
N GLU A 3 5.34 -7.19 15.01
CA GLU A 3 4.22 -7.54 15.91
C GLU A 3 4.25 -8.99 16.40
N GLY A 4 4.77 -9.93 15.60
CA GLY A 4 4.83 -11.35 16.00
C GLY A 4 4.93 -12.31 14.81
N PRO A 5 5.02 -13.63 15.05
CA PRO A 5 5.08 -14.63 13.98
C PRO A 5 3.74 -14.70 13.22
N ALA A 6 3.83 -14.78 11.89
CA ALA A 6 2.67 -14.95 11.00
C ALA A 6 2.47 -16.41 10.54
N GLY A 7 3.39 -17.31 10.93
CA GLY A 7 3.51 -18.65 10.37
C GLY A 7 4.43 -18.67 9.14
N ASP A 8 4.85 -19.86 8.69
CA ASP A 8 5.63 -20.05 7.45
C ASP A 8 6.97 -19.27 7.40
N GLY A 9 7.62 -19.10 8.56
CA GLY A 9 8.85 -18.29 8.69
C GLY A 9 8.64 -16.77 8.55
N LYS A 10 7.40 -16.32 8.31
CA LYS A 10 7.04 -14.92 8.17
C LYS A 10 6.73 -14.28 9.52
N THR A 11 6.90 -12.98 9.55
CA THR A 11 6.64 -12.12 10.69
C THR A 11 5.67 -11.03 10.26
N TYR A 12 4.74 -10.67 11.14
CA TYR A 12 3.88 -9.51 10.93
C TYR A 12 4.63 -8.21 11.20
N PHE A 13 4.53 -7.31 10.23
CA PHE A 13 5.02 -5.95 10.32
C PHE A 13 3.85 -4.98 10.23
N ARG A 14 3.94 -3.91 11.01
CA ARG A 14 2.97 -2.81 11.02
C ARG A 14 3.64 -1.50 10.60
N ALA A 15 2.99 -0.79 9.70
CA ALA A 15 3.26 0.61 9.40
C ALA A 15 2.06 1.46 9.81
N ARG A 16 2.32 2.68 10.26
CA ARG A 16 1.30 3.60 10.77
C ARG A 16 1.20 4.80 9.84
N PHE A 17 -0.01 5.21 9.52
CA PHE A 17 -0.32 6.44 8.81
C PHE A 17 -0.51 7.57 9.81
N GLU A 18 -0.30 8.81 9.37
CA GLU A 18 -0.55 9.99 10.21
C GLU A 18 -2.05 10.14 10.54
N THR A 19 -2.91 9.70 9.63
CA THR A 19 -4.38 9.73 9.76
C THR A 19 -4.99 8.45 9.22
N GLU A 20 -6.19 8.12 9.70
CA GLU A 20 -6.97 7.00 9.17
C GLU A 20 -7.31 7.24 7.69
N PRO A 21 -7.00 6.29 6.78
CA PRO A 21 -7.33 6.44 5.37
C PRO A 21 -8.83 6.61 5.16
N SER A 22 -9.22 7.69 4.49
CA SER A 22 -10.62 7.94 4.19
C SER A 22 -11.20 6.90 3.21
N PRO A 23 -12.53 6.72 3.15
CA PRO A 23 -13.15 5.80 2.19
C PRO A 23 -12.79 6.12 0.72
N GLU A 24 -12.64 7.40 0.38
CA GLU A 24 -12.22 7.84 -0.95
C GLU A 24 -10.78 7.45 -1.25
N TRP A 25 -9.88 7.65 -0.28
CA TRP A 25 -8.50 7.20 -0.36
C TRP A 25 -8.40 5.70 -0.58
N MET A 26 -9.18 4.92 0.18
CA MET A 26 -9.25 3.46 0.03
C MET A 26 -9.78 3.02 -1.33
N ARG A 27 -10.74 3.74 -1.91
CA ARG A 27 -11.20 3.48 -3.29
C ARG A 27 -10.09 3.75 -4.31
N ALA A 28 -9.43 4.90 -4.22
CA ALA A 28 -8.31 5.24 -5.11
C ALA A 28 -7.16 4.23 -4.97
N TYR A 29 -6.86 3.80 -3.75
CA TYR A 29 -5.89 2.77 -3.42
C TYR A 29 -6.19 1.43 -4.12
N ARG A 30 -7.45 0.97 -4.07
CA ARG A 30 -7.88 -0.27 -4.73
C ARG A 30 -7.97 -0.15 -6.24
N ALA A 31 -8.44 0.99 -6.76
CA ALA A 31 -8.60 1.21 -8.19
C ALA A 31 -7.26 1.14 -8.93
N GLY A 32 -6.20 1.74 -8.36
CA GLY A 32 -4.87 1.72 -8.97
C GLY A 32 -4.09 0.41 -8.80
N ILE A 33 -4.73 -0.69 -8.37
CA ILE A 33 -4.17 -2.04 -8.48
C ILE A 33 -4.17 -2.50 -9.95
N LEU A 34 -5.16 -2.03 -10.73
CA LEU A 34 -5.28 -2.32 -12.15
C LEU A 34 -4.20 -1.56 -12.90
N GLY A 35 -3.27 -2.28 -13.55
CA GLY A 35 -2.12 -1.72 -14.26
C GLY A 35 -0.79 -1.81 -13.53
N MET A 36 -0.76 -2.36 -12.31
CA MET A 36 0.50 -2.62 -11.59
C MET A 36 1.22 -3.86 -12.13
N PRO A 37 2.56 -3.92 -12.05
CA PRO A 37 3.30 -5.16 -12.26
C PRO A 37 2.85 -6.23 -11.26
N ALA A 38 2.87 -7.49 -11.69
CA ALA A 38 2.33 -8.61 -10.89
C ALA A 38 2.94 -8.70 -9.48
N GLU A 39 4.24 -8.39 -9.35
CA GLU A 39 4.95 -8.34 -8.07
C GLU A 39 4.38 -7.31 -7.10
N ASP A 40 4.13 -6.08 -7.57
CA ASP A 40 3.63 -5.00 -6.73
C ASP A 40 2.15 -5.24 -6.40
N ARG A 41 1.41 -5.83 -7.34
CA ARG A 41 0.02 -6.25 -7.12
C ARG A 41 -0.08 -7.29 -6.01
N ASP A 42 0.77 -8.33 -6.02
CA ASP A 42 0.79 -9.33 -4.94
C ASP A 42 1.10 -8.68 -3.59
N ALA A 43 2.12 -7.81 -3.54
CA ALA A 43 2.49 -7.06 -2.35
C ALA A 43 1.32 -6.22 -1.81
N VAL A 44 0.62 -5.49 -2.67
CA VAL A 44 -0.53 -4.65 -2.29
C VAL A 44 -1.70 -5.49 -1.76
N MET A 45 -1.94 -6.66 -2.35
CA MET A 45 -3.00 -7.57 -1.89
C MET A 45 -2.70 -8.17 -0.50
N ARG A 46 -1.43 -8.19 -0.07
CA ARG A 46 -1.00 -8.66 1.26
C ARG A 46 -1.13 -7.61 2.36
N PHE A 47 -1.46 -6.36 2.00
CA PHE A 47 -1.57 -5.26 2.95
C PHE A 47 -2.96 -5.22 3.60
N GLU A 48 -3.00 -5.43 4.91
CA GLU A 48 -4.20 -5.44 5.72
C GLU A 48 -4.34 -4.11 6.45
N PHE A 49 -5.31 -3.27 6.05
CA PHE A 49 -5.58 -1.99 6.69
C PHE A 49 -6.43 -2.18 7.96
N GLN A 50 -5.97 -1.59 9.06
CA GLN A 50 -6.59 -1.61 10.39
C GLN A 50 -6.54 -0.19 10.97
N GLY A 51 -7.63 0.56 10.75
CA GLY A 51 -7.71 1.99 11.09
C GLY A 51 -6.58 2.79 10.44
N ASP A 52 -5.82 3.52 11.26
CA ASP A 52 -4.66 4.32 10.85
C ASP A 52 -3.37 3.50 10.64
N SER A 53 -3.47 2.19 10.48
CA SER A 53 -2.30 1.35 10.29
C SER A 53 -2.50 0.26 9.25
N VAL A 54 -1.39 -0.21 8.70
CA VAL A 54 -1.36 -1.33 7.77
C VAL A 54 -0.44 -2.42 8.30
N ARG A 55 -0.94 -3.65 8.26
CA ARG A 55 -0.26 -4.86 8.70
C ARG A 55 0.04 -5.74 7.49
N PHE A 56 1.20 -6.39 7.48
CA PHE A 56 1.57 -7.34 6.43
C PHE A 56 2.55 -8.39 6.93
N ALA A 57 2.41 -9.62 6.44
CA ALA A 57 3.32 -10.72 6.74
C ALA A 57 4.48 -10.76 5.74
N ALA A 58 5.72 -10.82 6.22
CA ALA A 58 6.93 -10.85 5.39
C ALA A 58 8.09 -11.59 6.08
N VAL A 59 9.05 -12.07 5.31
CA VAL A 59 10.38 -12.42 5.85
C VAL A 59 11.28 -11.17 5.87
N GLU A 60 12.33 -11.16 6.69
CA GLU A 60 13.19 -9.97 6.90
C GLU A 60 13.76 -9.38 5.59
N THR A 61 14.11 -10.24 4.63
CA THR A 61 14.65 -9.82 3.33
C THR A 61 13.62 -9.11 2.45
N GLU A 62 12.32 -9.38 2.64
CA GLU A 62 11.24 -8.77 1.86
C GLU A 62 10.75 -7.44 2.46
N VAL A 63 10.98 -7.20 3.76
CA VAL A 63 10.38 -6.07 4.50
C VAL A 63 10.69 -4.73 3.83
N THR A 64 11.95 -4.50 3.48
CA THR A 64 12.39 -3.25 2.84
C THR A 64 11.71 -3.03 1.49
N ARG A 65 11.52 -4.10 0.72
CA ARG A 65 10.84 -4.03 -0.57
C ARG A 65 9.36 -3.72 -0.39
N LEU A 66 8.66 -4.43 0.50
CA LEU A 66 7.23 -4.22 0.75
C LEU A 66 6.95 -2.80 1.28
N ARG A 67 7.81 -2.26 2.15
CA ARG A 67 7.73 -0.87 2.58
C ARG A 67 7.81 0.10 1.40
N LYS A 68 8.77 -0.08 0.50
CA LYS A 68 8.89 0.76 -0.70
C LYS A 68 7.65 0.68 -1.60
N VAL A 69 7.05 -0.51 -1.76
CA VAL A 69 5.80 -0.66 -2.54
C VAL A 69 4.67 0.12 -1.86
N LEU A 70 4.53 -0.01 -0.53
CA LEU A 70 3.55 0.73 0.24
C LEU A 70 3.74 2.24 0.10
N GLU A 71 4.97 2.74 0.27
CA GLU A 71 5.31 4.17 0.17
C GLU A 71 4.96 4.74 -1.22
N ARG A 72 5.41 4.08 -2.30
CA ARG A 72 5.05 4.49 -3.67
C ARG A 72 3.55 4.49 -3.90
N ARG A 73 2.85 3.52 -3.33
CA ARG A 73 1.40 3.43 -3.49
C ARG A 73 0.69 4.56 -2.77
N VAL A 74 1.12 4.89 -1.56
CA VAL A 74 0.60 6.03 -0.78
C VAL A 74 0.82 7.33 -1.54
N GLU A 75 2.01 7.56 -2.06
CA GLU A 75 2.34 8.75 -2.87
C GLU A 75 1.46 8.86 -4.12
N ALA A 76 1.28 7.76 -4.85
CA ALA A 76 0.43 7.72 -6.04
C ALA A 76 -1.04 8.03 -5.71
N VAL A 77 -1.58 7.49 -4.61
CA VAL A 77 -2.95 7.77 -4.19
C VAL A 77 -3.10 9.23 -3.76
N ASN A 78 -2.15 9.75 -2.99
CA ASN A 78 -2.16 11.16 -2.57
C ASN A 78 -2.10 12.10 -3.78
N THR A 79 -1.32 11.76 -4.80
CA THR A 79 -1.26 12.52 -6.06
C THR A 79 -2.61 12.52 -6.78
N ILE A 80 -3.29 11.37 -6.86
CA ILE A 80 -4.62 11.27 -7.48
C ILE A 80 -5.64 12.15 -6.74
N LEU A 81 -5.72 12.03 -5.42
CA LEU A 81 -6.71 12.74 -4.60
C LEU A 81 -6.42 14.23 -4.45
N SER A 82 -5.16 14.64 -4.51
CA SER A 82 -4.77 16.06 -4.50
C SER A 82 -5.09 16.77 -5.81
N GLY A 83 -5.81 16.13 -6.73
CA GLY A 83 -6.20 16.70 -8.02
C GLY A 83 -5.17 16.46 -9.11
N GLY A 84 -4.51 15.30 -9.12
CA GLY A 84 -3.59 14.85 -10.15
C GLY A 84 -4.22 14.90 -11.53
N ARG A 85 -4.15 16.09 -12.16
CA ARG A 85 -4.36 16.30 -13.58
C ARG A 85 -3.31 15.51 -14.32
N SER A 86 -3.62 14.27 -14.70
CA SER A 86 -3.38 13.93 -16.10
C SER A 86 -4.39 14.76 -16.88
N GLY A 87 -3.95 15.91 -17.37
CA GLY A 87 -4.78 16.80 -18.17
C GLY A 87 -5.36 16.07 -19.39
N PRO A 88 -6.40 16.64 -20.02
CA PRO A 88 -6.95 16.07 -21.24
C PRO A 88 -5.84 15.97 -22.29
N VAL A 89 -5.69 14.79 -22.90
CA VAL A 89 -5.07 14.72 -24.23
C VAL A 89 -6.04 15.44 -25.15
N GLU A 90 -5.70 16.68 -25.50
CA GLU A 90 -6.34 17.37 -26.61
C GLU A 90 -6.01 16.60 -27.90
N THR A 91 -7.09 16.29 -28.63
CA THR A 91 -7.19 15.61 -29.92
C THR A 91 -6.36 16.23 -31.03
#